data_AF-F2NQT5-F1
#
_entry.id   AF-F2NQT5-F1
#
_cell.length_a   1.000
_cell.length_b   1.000
_cell.length_c   1.000
_cell.angle_alpha   90.00
_cell.angle_beta   90.00
_cell.angle_gamma   90.00
#
_symmetry.space_group_name_H-M   'P 1'
#
loop_
_entity.id
_entity.type
_entity.pdbx_description
1 polymer ?
#
loop_
_entity_poly.entity_id
_entity_poly.type
_entity_poly.pdbx_seq_one_letter_code
_entity_poly.pdbx_strand_id
1 'polypeptide(L)' 'MDILYVLLILVYLGIAIGLVALVLAQEPKTGGGDLLGGQTDLFAARGVTGGMYRLTVWMGAAFAVLALLIGLLPR' A
#
# COMPACT_ATOMS: atom_id res chain seq x y z
N MET A 1 3.30 23.55 -17.18
CA MET A 1 2.76 22.58 -16.21
C MET A 1 2.62 21.18 -16.78
N ASP A 2 2.54 21.00 -18.11
CA ASP A 2 2.36 19.67 -18.73
C ASP A 2 3.40 18.63 -18.33
N ILE A 3 4.70 18.91 -18.51
CA ILE A 3 5.74 17.90 -18.24
C ILE A 3 5.79 17.50 -16.75
N LEU A 4 5.58 18.46 -15.85
CA LEU A 4 5.60 18.23 -14.40
C LEU A 4 4.37 17.44 -13.95
N TYR A 5 3.21 17.77 -14.48
CA TYR A 5 1.96 17.06 -14.21
C TYR A 5 2.00 15.62 -14.74
N VAL A 6 2.55 15.41 -15.94
CA VAL A 6 2.80 14.08 -16.50
C VAL A 6 3.76 13.29 -15.61
N LEU A 7 4.86 13.89 -15.16
CA LEU A 7 5.80 13.24 -14.24
C LEU A 7 5.12 12.82 -12.93
N LEU A 8 4.28 13.70 -12.36
CA LEU A 8 3.53 13.43 -11.14
C LEU A 8 2.59 12.23 -11.31
N ILE A 9 1.89 12.15 -12.45
CA ILE A 9 1.03 11.00 -12.79
C ILE A 9 1.86 9.72 -12.95
N LEU A 10 3.01 9.78 -13.60
CA LEU A 10 3.88 8.61 -13.76
C LEU A 10 4.40 8.08 -12.42
N VAL A 11 4.76 8.98 -11.50
CA VAL A 11 5.16 8.60 -10.13
C VAL A 11 3.98 7.95 -9.40
N TYR A 12 2.79 8.56 -9.48
CA TYR A 12 1.58 8.00 -8.87
C TYR A 12 1.24 6.60 -9.41
N LEU A 13 1.34 6.41 -10.72
CA LEU A 13 1.17 5.11 -11.37
C LEU A 13 2.20 4.09 -10.88
N GLY A 14 3.48 4.48 -10.78
CA GLY A 14 4.54 3.62 -10.27
C GLY A 14 4.28 3.16 -8.83
N ILE A 15 3.85 4.08 -7.95
CA ILE A 15 3.47 3.73 -6.57
C ILE A 15 2.28 2.77 -6.57
N ALA A 16 1.25 3.03 -7.38
CA ALA A 16 0.07 2.18 -7.45
C ALA A 16 0.42 0.74 -7.89
N ILE A 17 1.21 0.59 -8.95
CA ILE A 17 1.68 -0.72 -9.43
C ILE A 17 2.48 -1.43 -8.35
N GLY A 18 3.43 -0.72 -7.72
CA GLY A 18 4.25 -1.31 -6.65
C GLY A 18 3.41 -1.73 -5.44
N LEU A 19 2.39 -0.95 -5.08
CA LEU A 19 1.50 -1.26 -3.97
C LEU A 19 0.66 -2.51 -4.26
N VAL A 20 0.12 -2.62 -5.48
CA VAL A 20 -0.57 -3.85 -5.94
C VAL A 20 0.37 -5.05 -5.87
N ALA A 21 1.59 -4.93 -6.39
CA ALA A 21 2.57 -6.02 -6.37
C ALA A 21 2.91 -6.46 -4.93
N LEU A 22 3.13 -5.51 -4.01
CA LEU A 22 3.43 -5.81 -2.61
C LEU A 22 2.27 -6.48 -1.89
N VAL A 23 1.04 -6.04 -2.15
CA VAL A 23 -0.16 -6.63 -1.53
C VAL A 23 -0.37 -8.05 -2.05
N LEU A 24 -0.25 -8.27 -3.35
CA LEU A 24 -0.38 -9.61 -3.93
C LEU A 24 0.72 -10.56 -3.45
N ALA A 25 1.94 -10.06 -3.22
CA ALA A 25 3.02 -10.86 -2.66
C ALA A 25 2.82 -11.23 -1.16
N GLN A 26 1.92 -10.54 -0.46
CA GLN A 26 1.64 -10.75 0.97
C GLN A 26 0.45 -11.69 1.16
N GLU A 27 0.59 -12.94 0.71
CA GLU A 27 -0.45 -13.95 0.88
C GLU A 27 -0.72 -14.24 2.37
N PRO A 28 -2.00 -14.25 2.80
CA PRO A 28 -2.35 -14.62 4.16
C PRO A 28 -2.02 -16.09 4.40
N LYS A 29 -1.44 -16.40 5.56
CA LYS A 29 -0.99 -17.75 5.92
C LYS A 29 -2.12 -18.72 6.30
N THR A 30 -3.39 -18.34 6.13
CA THR A 30 -4.55 -19.08 6.63
C THR A 30 -5.26 -19.82 5.50
N GLY A 31 -5.51 -21.12 5.69
CA GLY A 31 -6.31 -21.95 4.79
C GLY A 31 -7.79 -21.56 4.83
N GLY A 32 -8.46 -21.63 3.66
CA GLY A 32 -9.82 -21.15 3.44
C GLY A 32 -10.81 -21.52 4.54
N GLY A 33 -11.37 -20.50 5.19
CA GLY A 33 -12.42 -20.67 6.18
C GLY A 33 -12.75 -19.43 6.99
N ASP A 34 -11.88 -18.43 7.05
CA ASP A 34 -11.97 -17.47 8.15
C ASP A 34 -11.87 -16.00 7.73
N LEU A 35 -12.96 -15.47 7.20
CA LEU A 35 -13.24 -14.03 7.20
C LEU A 35 -13.67 -13.53 8.60
N LEU A 36 -13.78 -14.43 9.59
CA LEU A 36 -14.32 -14.19 10.92
C LEU A 36 -13.22 -14.32 11.97
N GLY A 37 -12.14 -13.56 11.80
CA GLY A 37 -11.17 -13.28 12.87
C GLY A 37 -10.76 -14.54 13.64
N GLY A 38 -9.99 -15.41 12.98
CA GLY A 38 -9.50 -16.63 13.60
C GLY A 38 -8.83 -16.41 14.93
N GLN A 39 -8.84 -17.46 15.77
CA GLN A 39 -8.16 -17.53 17.06
C GLN A 39 -6.71 -17.03 16.92
N THR A 40 -6.56 -15.72 17.08
CA THR A 40 -5.31 -15.01 16.96
C THR A 40 -4.85 -14.82 18.38
N ASP A 41 -3.76 -15.49 18.74
CA ASP A 41 -3.07 -15.22 19.98
C ASP A 41 -2.79 -13.71 20.02
N LEU A 42 -3.21 -13.01 21.09
CA LEU A 42 -3.08 -11.54 21.24
C LEU A 42 -1.63 -11.07 21.07
N PHE A 43 -0.67 -12.00 21.19
CA PHE A 43 0.75 -11.77 21.01
C PHE A 43 1.33 -12.26 19.67
N ALA A 44 0.54 -12.80 18.74
CA ALA A 44 0.98 -13.24 17.42
C ALA A 44 1.60 -12.11 16.57
N ALA A 45 1.27 -10.84 16.89
CA ALA A 45 1.86 -9.66 16.27
C ALA A 45 3.29 -9.33 16.77
N ARG A 46 3.76 -9.94 17.87
CA ARG A 46 5.09 -9.66 18.42
C ARG A 46 6.17 -10.32 17.56
N GLY A 47 6.89 -9.52 16.78
CA GLY A 47 8.08 -9.94 16.03
C GLY A 47 7.87 -10.11 14.53
N VAL A 48 6.64 -9.98 14.03
CA VAL A 48 6.31 -10.09 12.59
C VAL A 48 5.90 -8.75 11.99
N THR A 49 6.54 -7.64 12.37
CA THR A 49 6.53 -6.46 11.49
C THR A 49 7.57 -6.66 10.41
N GLY A 50 7.24 -7.49 9.41
CA GLY A 50 8.09 -7.72 8.25
C GLY A 50 8.40 -6.39 7.54
N GLY A 51 9.60 -6.27 6.97
CA GLY A 51 9.99 -5.08 6.19
C GLY A 51 8.98 -4.74 5.09
N MET A 52 8.35 -5.77 4.50
CA MET A 52 7.27 -5.63 3.52
C MET A 52 6.03 -4.93 4.08
N TYR A 53 5.59 -5.25 5.30
CA TYR A 53 4.46 -4.55 5.94
C TYR A 53 4.76 -3.05 6.09
N ARG A 54 5.95 -2.72 6.61
CA ARG A 54 6.35 -1.32 6.80
C ARG A 54 6.45 -0.57 5.46
N LEU A 55 6.99 -1.23 4.44
CA LEU A 55 7.08 -0.66 3.09
C LEU A 55 5.69 -0.39 2.50
N THR A 56 4.75 -1.33 2.61
CA THR A 56 3.37 -1.15 2.13
C THR A 56 2.69 0.02 2.83
N VAL A 57 2.88 0.20 4.14
CA VAL A 57 2.34 1.36 4.87
C VAL A 57 2.90 2.68 4.33
N TRP A 58 4.22 2.79 4.16
CA TRP A 58 4.84 3.99 3.61
C TRP A 58 4.39 4.29 2.19
N MET A 59 4.28 3.26 1.34
CA MET A 59 3.78 3.41 -0.03
C MET A 59 2.30 3.82 -0.05
N GLY A 60 1.48 3.31 0.87
CA GLY A 60 0.07 3.70 1.02
C GLY A 60 -0.10 5.16 1.43
N ALA A 61 0.71 5.62 2.39
CA ALA A 61 0.75 7.03 2.78
C ALA A 61 1.18 7.92 1.60
N ALA A 62 2.23 7.53 0.87
CA ALA A 62 2.70 8.26 -0.30
C ALA A 62 1.64 8.33 -1.41
N PHE A 63 0.93 7.22 -1.66
CA PHE A 63 -0.19 7.17 -2.59
C PHE A 63 -1.30 8.16 -2.21
N ALA A 64 -1.73 8.17 -0.95
CA ALA A 64 -2.76 9.09 -0.47
C ALA A 64 -2.34 10.56 -0.60
N VAL A 65 -1.09 10.88 -0.23
CA VAL A 65 -0.55 12.24 -0.37
C VAL A 65 -0.51 12.67 -1.84
N LEU A 66 -0.05 11.81 -2.75
CA LEU A 66 -0.04 12.11 -4.18
C LEU A 66 -1.45 12.30 -4.75
N ALA A 67 -2.41 11.47 -4.32
CA ALA A 67 -3.81 11.61 -4.74
C ALA A 67 -4.37 12.99 -4.35
N LEU A 68 -4.08 13.46 -3.13
CA LEU A 68 -4.46 14.80 -2.70
C LEU A 68 -3.76 15.89 -3.51
N LEU A 69 -2.45 15.76 -3.75
CA LEU A 69 -1.70 16.73 -4.54
C LEU A 69 -2.23 16.84 -5.98
N ILE A 70 -2.51 15.71 -6.63
CA ILE A 70 -3.07 15.67 -7.98
C ILE A 70 -4.48 16.30 -8.00
N GLY A 71 -5.31 15.99 -7.02
CA GLY A 71 -6.67 16.52 -6.92
C GLY A 71 -6.73 18.03 -6.64
N LEU A 72 -5.74 18.56 -5.92
CA LEU A 72 -5.65 19.98 -5.55
C LEU A 72 -4.89 20.83 -6.58
N LEU A 73 -4.19 20.22 -7.55
CA LEU A 73 -3.41 20.93 -8.56
C LEU A 73 -4.36 21.59 -9.59
N PRO A 74 -4.25 22.92 -9.81
CA PRO A 74 -4.99 23.59 -10.87
C PRO A 74 -4.48 23.12 -12.26
N ARG A 75 -5.40 23.02 -13.21
CA ARG A 75 -5.14 22.57 -14.59
C ARG A 75 -4.54 23.67 -15.45
#